data_AF-A0A1D7THW7-F1
#
_entry.id   AF-A0A1D7THW7-F1
#
_cell.length_a   1.000
_cell.length_b   1.000
_cell.length_c   1.000
_cell.angle_alpha   90.00
_cell.angle_beta   90.00
_cell.angle_gamma   90.00
#
_symmetry.space_group_name_H-M   'P 1'
#
loop_
_entity.id
_entity.type
_entity.pdbx_description
1 polymer ?
#
loop_
_entity_poly.entity_id
_entity_poly.type
_entity_poly.pdbx_seq_one_letter_code
_entity_poly.pdbx_strand_id
1 'polypeptide(L)'
;MNNKEFAEYLGISEPTIYSWKKHKKNLYDIVMQWKNGNLNNLSSDEEKLLKIFKELNEKQKKYYLLKMESDLIQNEMIEEKYN
;
A
#
# COMPACT_ATOMS: atom_id res chain seq x y z
N MET A 1 15.62 1.87 2.70
CA MET A 1 16.56 0.75 2.54
C MET A 1 17.34 0.92 1.24
N ASN A 2 18.67 1.02 1.31
CA ASN A 2 19.52 1.06 0.12
C ASN A 2 19.61 -0.34 -0.54
N ASN A 3 20.22 -0.47 -1.72
CA ASN A 3 20.27 -1.77 -2.43
C ASN A 3 21.13 -2.82 -1.73
N LYS A 4 22.19 -2.40 -1.02
CA LYS A 4 23.06 -3.29 -0.27
C LYS A 4 22.32 -3.91 0.92
N GLU A 5 21.70 -3.07 1.75
CA GLU A 5 20.85 -3.50 2.87
C GLU A 5 19.71 -4.41 2.40
N PHE A 6 19.14 -4.12 1.24
CA PHE A 6 18.07 -4.92 0.66
C PHE A 6 18.55 -6.28 0.13
N ALA A 7 19.75 -6.33 -0.46
CA ALA A 7 20.36 -7.58 -0.87
C ALA A 7 20.65 -8.48 0.35
N GLU A 8 21.19 -7.88 1.43
CA GLU A 8 21.42 -8.56 2.71
C GLU A 8 20.10 -9.10 3.30
N TYR A 9 19.04 -8.29 3.30
CA TYR A 9 17.70 -8.72 3.74
C TYR A 9 17.16 -9.92 2.95
N LEU A 10 17.37 -9.94 1.64
CA LEU A 10 16.95 -11.05 0.76
C LEU A 10 17.88 -12.27 0.82
N GLY A 11 19.00 -12.20 1.54
CA GLY A 11 20.00 -13.27 1.58
C GLY A 11 20.71 -13.48 0.24
N ILE A 12 20.85 -12.43 -0.58
CA ILE A 12 21.50 -12.47 -1.90
C ILE A 12 22.65 -11.46 -1.98
N SER A 13 23.48 -11.59 -3.01
CA SER A 13 24.52 -10.59 -3.29
C SER A 13 23.94 -9.37 -4.00
N GLU A 14 24.47 -8.17 -3.72
CA GLU A 14 24.04 -6.93 -4.38
C GLU A 14 24.09 -7.00 -5.93
N PRO A 15 25.12 -7.61 -6.56
CA PRO A 15 25.14 -7.85 -8.01
C PRO A 15 23.91 -8.60 -8.55
N THR A 16 23.29 -9.45 -7.74
CA THR A 16 22.10 -10.22 -8.12
C THR A 16 20.91 -9.31 -8.43
N ILE A 17 20.75 -8.21 -7.68
CA ILE A 17 19.72 -7.20 -7.93
C ILE A 17 19.93 -6.55 -9.31
N TYR A 18 21.17 -6.16 -9.63
CA TYR A 18 21.48 -5.56 -10.94
C TYR A 18 21.34 -6.57 -12.09
N SER A 19 21.65 -7.84 -11.85
CA SER A 19 21.43 -8.92 -12.81
C SER A 19 19.94 -9.10 -13.13
N TRP A 20 19.07 -9.04 -12.11
CA TRP A 20 17.62 -9.07 -12.34
C TRP A 20 17.14 -7.90 -13.19
N LYS A 21 17.66 -6.69 -12.97
CA LYS A 21 17.33 -5.52 -13.80
C LYS A 21 17.60 -5.77 -15.29
N LYS A 22 18.66 -6.50 -15.62
CA LYS A 22 19.08 -6.78 -17.00
C LYS A 22 18.41 -8.01 -17.61
N HIS A 23 18.24 -9.09 -16.83
CA HIS A 23 17.87 -10.40 -17.35
C HIS A 23 16.51 -10.92 -16.86
N LYS A 24 15.97 -10.35 -15.78
CA LYS A 24 14.70 -10.74 -15.16
C LYS A 24 13.89 -9.51 -14.78
N LYS A 25 13.64 -8.63 -15.77
CA LYS A 25 13.04 -7.30 -15.56
C LYS A 25 11.75 -7.36 -14.73
N ASN A 26 10.84 -8.31 -15.02
CA ASN A 26 9.58 -8.43 -14.28
C ASN A 26 9.81 -8.78 -12.80
N LEU A 27 10.76 -9.67 -12.48
CA LEU A 27 11.13 -9.99 -11.10
C LEU A 27 11.72 -8.76 -10.41
N TYR A 28 12.63 -8.06 -11.10
CA TYR A 28 13.21 -6.82 -10.59
C TYR A 28 12.13 -5.78 -10.26
N ASP A 29 11.19 -5.55 -11.17
CA ASP A 29 10.13 -4.56 -11.02
C ASP A 29 9.23 -4.89 -9.81
N ILE A 30 8.77 -6.14 -9.65
CA ILE A 30 7.94 -6.59 -8.51
C ILE A 30 8.69 -6.40 -7.18
N VAL A 31 9.94 -6.86 -7.12
CA VAL A 31 10.73 -6.85 -5.89
C VAL A 31 11.11 -5.42 -5.49
N MET A 32 11.40 -4.55 -6.47
CA MET A 32 11.69 -3.15 -6.22
C MET A 32 10.45 -2.34 -5.86
N GLN A 33 9.27 -2.68 -6.39
CA GLN A 33 8.00 -2.11 -5.95
C GLN A 33 7.74 -2.44 -4.48
N TRP A 34 7.95 -3.69 -4.06
CA TRP A 34 7.88 -4.07 -2.64
C TRP A 34 8.88 -3.26 -1.79
N LYS A 35 10.15 -3.22 -2.21
CA LYS A 35 11.23 -2.50 -1.52
C LYS A 35 10.92 -1.03 -1.30
N ASN A 36 10.30 -0.39 -2.29
CA ASN A 36 9.98 1.02 -2.26
C ASN A 36 8.64 1.30 -1.55
N GLY A 37 7.91 0.28 -1.10
CA GLY A 37 6.57 0.42 -0.54
C GLY A 37 5.47 0.64 -1.58
N ASN A 38 5.82 0.57 -2.88
CA ASN A 38 4.94 0.84 -4.03
C ASN A 38 4.07 -0.36 -4.44
N LEU A 39 4.07 -1.46 -3.69
CA LEU A 39 3.06 -2.51 -3.90
C LEU A 39 1.65 -2.01 -3.65
N ASN A 40 1.51 -0.93 -2.89
CA ASN A 40 0.30 -0.12 -2.80
C ASN A 40 0.63 1.23 -3.43
N ASN A 41 0.39 1.40 -4.74
CA ASN A 41 0.39 2.72 -5.38
C ASN A 41 -0.79 3.53 -4.82
N LEU A 42 -0.67 3.99 -3.59
CA LEU A 42 -1.64 4.85 -2.95
C LEU A 42 -1.59 6.22 -3.63
N SER A 43 -2.74 6.75 -3.98
CA SER A 43 -2.92 8.15 -4.33
C SER A 43 -2.52 9.06 -3.15
N SER A 44 -2.25 10.33 -3.43
CA SER A 44 -1.95 11.33 -2.39
C SER A 44 -3.00 11.36 -1.28
N ASP A 45 -4.27 11.15 -1.61
CA ASP A 45 -5.36 11.15 -0.63
C ASP A 45 -5.35 9.89 0.23
N GLU A 46 -5.05 8.74 -0.37
CA GLU A 46 -4.90 7.47 0.36
C GLU A 46 -3.68 7.48 1.30
N GLU A 47 -2.56 8.07 0.88
CA GLU A 47 -1.39 8.26 1.76
C GLU A 47 -1.73 9.16 2.95
N LYS A 48 -2.42 10.27 2.70
CA LYS A 48 -2.86 11.21 3.73
C LYS A 48 -3.82 10.53 4.71
N LEU A 49 -4.77 9.75 4.21
CA LEU A 49 -5.70 8.99 5.03
C LEU A 49 -4.99 7.97 5.91
N LEU A 50 -4.04 7.21 5.34
CA LEU A 50 -3.25 6.24 6.08
C LEU A 50 -2.40 6.90 7.18
N LYS A 51 -1.82 8.07 6.91
CA LYS A 51 -1.06 8.83 7.90
C LYS A 51 -1.94 9.24 9.08
N ILE A 52 -3.11 9.84 8.81
CA ILE A 52 -4.07 10.25 9.85
C ILE A 52 -4.54 9.02 10.63
N PHE A 53 -4.90 7.94 9.95
CA PHE A 53 -5.42 6.74 10.58
C PHE A 53 -4.42 6.08 11.56
N LYS A 54 -3.11 6.16 11.26
CA LYS A 54 -2.05 5.67 12.15
C LYS A 54 -1.90 6.47 13.45
N GLU A 55 -2.27 7.75 13.45
CA GLU A 55 -2.21 8.63 14.63
C GLU A 55 -3.40 8.42 15.59
N LEU A 56 -4.46 7.75 15.14
CA LEU A 56 -5.65 7.49 15.93
C LEU A 56 -5.46 6.35 16.94
N ASN A 57 -6.16 6.44 18.07
CA ASN A 57 -6.28 5.30 18.98
C ASN A 57 -7.32 4.28 18.47
N GLU A 58 -7.33 3.08 19.07
CA GLU A 58 -8.18 1.97 18.63
C GLU A 58 -9.68 2.28 18.65
N LYS A 59 -10.16 3.07 19.64
CA LYS A 59 -11.57 3.48 19.68
C LYS A 59 -11.91 4.43 18.54
N GLN A 60 -11.02 5.37 18.22
CA GLN A 60 -11.19 6.31 17.12
C GLN A 60 -11.14 5.60 15.77
N LYS A 61 -10.18 4.69 15.56
CA LYS A 61 -10.13 3.86 14.34
C LYS A 61 -11.43 3.11 14.11
N LYS A 62 -11.94 2.44 15.15
CA LYS A 62 -13.23 1.72 15.09
C LYS A 62 -14.39 2.65 14.75
N TYR A 63 -14.45 3.83 15.37
CA TYR A 63 -15.49 4.81 15.09
C TYR A 63 -15.49 5.26 13.62
N TYR A 64 -14.33 5.64 13.08
CA TYR A 64 -14.25 6.14 11.71
C TYR A 64 -14.49 5.06 10.66
N LEU A 65 -14.06 3.81 10.91
CA LEU A 65 -14.39 2.68 10.04
C LEU A 65 -15.90 2.46 9.97
N LEU A 66 -16.58 2.36 11.12
CA LEU A 66 -18.04 2.20 11.18
C LEU A 66 -18.78 3.33 10.49
N LYS A 67 -18.26 4.56 10.60
CA LYS A 67 -18.85 5.72 9.92
C LYS A 67 -18.74 5.58 8.40
N MET A 68 -17.55 5.28 7.88
CA MET A 68 -17.34 5.10 6.44
C MET A 68 -18.21 3.96 5.88
N GLU A 69 -18.31 2.85 6.60
CA GLU A 69 -19.20 1.73 6.23
C GLU A 69 -20.67 2.16 6.21
N SER A 70 -21.12 2.92 7.21
CA SER A 70 -22.49 3.45 7.25
C SER A 70 -22.78 4.41 6.09
N ASP A 71 -21.82 5.27 5.73
CA ASP A 71 -21.99 6.23 4.64
C ASP A 71 -22.11 5.50 3.29
N LEU A 72 -21.33 4.43 3.07
CA LEU A 72 -21.42 3.59 1.86
C LEU A 72 -22.80 2.95 1.73
N ILE A 73 -23.29 2.31 2.80
CA ILE A 73 -24.62 1.66 2.80
C ILE A 73 -25.74 2.67 2.54
N GLN A 74 -25.67 3.86 3.16
CA GLN A 74 -26.69 4.89 2.94
C GLN A 74 -26.73 5.35 1.48
N ASN A 75 -25.57 5.47 0.84
CA ASN A 75 -25.50 5.85 -0.57
C ASN A 75 -26.09 4.76 -1.47
N GLU A 76 -25.77 3.48 -1.23
CA GLU A 76 -26.36 2.34 -1.96
C GLU A 76 -27.89 2.34 -1.83
N MET A 77 -28.42 2.50 -0.62
CA MET A 77 -29.87 2.57 -0.36
C MET A 77 -30.55 3.76 -1.05
N ILE A 78 -29.83 4.87 -1.28
CA ILE A 78 -30.35 6.01 -2.02
C ILE A 78 -30.40 5.68 -3.51
N GLU A 79 -29.33 5.13 -4.08
CA GLU A 79 -29.26 4.76 -5.50
C GLU A 79 -30.33 3.72 -5.87
N GLU A 80 -30.62 2.75 -5.00
CA GLU A 80 -31.71 1.78 -5.19
C GLU A 80 -33.11 2.39 -5.19
N LYS A 81 -33.34 3.53 -4.52
CA LYS A 81 -34.65 4.19 -4.47
C LYS A 81 -34.96 5.02 -5.73
N TYR A 82 -33.93 5.36 -6.50
CA TYR A 82 -34.05 6.23 -7.68
C TYR A 82 -33.79 5.51 -9.01
N ASN A 83 -33.58 4.18 -8.97
CA ASN A 83 -33.55 3.27 -10.12
C ASN A 83 -34.80 2.38 -10.15
#